data_AF-A0A9D0ADY7-F1
#
_entry.id   AF-A0A9D0ADY7-F1
#
_cell.length_a   1.000
_cell.length_b   1.000
_cell.length_c   1.000
_cell.angle_alpha   90.00
_cell.angle_beta   90.00
_cell.angle_gamma   90.00
#
_symmetry.space_group_name_H-M   'P 1'
#
loop_
_entity.id
_entity.type
_entity.pdbx_description
1 polymer ?
#
loop_
_entity_poly.entity_id
_entity_poly.type
_entity_poly.pdbx_seq_one_letter_code
_entity_poly.pdbx_strand_id
1 'polypeptide(L)'
;MMTTRFLRFEHQSLINNYFSRFPPVISEHTFSNLFVWSNSRPVYFAEKENSLLVFIDAQDAPRPATILFGPPVGGLPISEVVAMMGDSLEGAIRLPAEPASELTDAGYALQPDR
;
A
#
# COMPACT_ATOMS: atom_id res chain seq x y z
N MET A 1 11.90 8.54 -8.84
CA MET A 1 10.92 7.54 -9.30
C MET A 1 10.82 6.44 -8.25
N MET A 2 9.60 6.07 -7.89
CA MET A 2 9.34 4.91 -7.03
C MET A 2 9.23 3.68 -7.94
N THR A 3 9.94 2.60 -7.59
CA THR A 3 9.88 1.35 -8.36
C THR A 3 9.08 0.31 -7.58
N THR A 4 7.95 -0.11 -8.12
CA THR A 4 7.13 -1.18 -7.55
C THR A 4 7.69 -2.55 -7.95
N ARG A 5 7.63 -3.51 -7.03
CA ARG A 5 8.04 -4.90 -7.23
C ARG A 5 6.91 -5.83 -6.84
N PHE A 6 6.69 -6.87 -7.63
CA PHE A 6 5.75 -7.93 -7.26
C PHE A 6 6.25 -8.66 -6.00
N LEU A 7 5.37 -8.87 -5.03
CA LEU A 7 5.71 -9.56 -3.80
C LEU A 7 6.02 -11.03 -4.08
N ARG A 8 7.10 -11.54 -3.51
CA ARG A 8 7.61 -12.90 -3.69
C ARG A 8 8.20 -13.39 -2.39
N PHE A 9 8.37 -14.71 -2.28
CA PHE A 9 8.89 -15.33 -1.07
C PHE A 9 10.26 -14.78 -0.63
N GLU A 10 11.15 -14.50 -1.60
CA GLU A 10 12.48 -13.93 -1.37
C GLU A 10 12.48 -12.56 -0.65
N HIS A 11 11.34 -11.84 -0.69
CA HIS A 11 11.20 -10.54 -0.04
C HIS A 11 10.84 -10.64 1.45
N GLN A 12 10.63 -11.85 2.00
CA GLN A 12 10.21 -12.07 3.39
C GLN A 12 11.05 -11.31 4.41
N SER A 13 12.38 -11.42 4.32
CA SER A 13 13.30 -10.80 5.27
C SER A 13 13.22 -9.27 5.23
N LEU A 14 13.06 -8.68 4.04
CA LEU A 14 12.94 -7.24 3.85
C LEU A 14 11.64 -6.73 4.46
N ILE A 15 10.51 -7.36 4.11
CA ILE A 15 9.19 -6.95 4.59
C ILE A 15 9.09 -7.09 6.12
N ASN A 16 9.57 -8.21 6.67
CA ASN A 16 9.60 -8.41 8.13
C ASN A 16 10.53 -7.39 8.82
N ASN A 17 11.63 -6.96 8.19
CA ASN A 17 12.48 -5.93 8.76
C ASN A 17 11.70 -4.61 8.94
N TYR A 18 10.94 -4.19 7.92
CA TYR A 18 10.07 -3.02 8.01
C TYR A 18 9.03 -3.17 9.12
N PHE A 19 8.30 -4.28 9.17
CA PHE A 19 7.28 -4.51 10.21
C PHE A 19 7.86 -4.62 11.61
N SER A 20 9.13 -5.02 11.78
CA SER A 20 9.79 -5.01 13.08
C SER A 20 10.19 -3.60 13.54
N ARG A 21 10.59 -2.73 12.60
CA ARG A 21 11.02 -1.35 12.86
C ARG A 21 9.84 -0.41 13.03
N PHE A 22 8.79 -0.66 12.26
CA PHE A 22 7.55 0.09 12.21
C PHE A 22 6.40 -0.90 12.42
N PRO A 23 5.99 -1.12 13.69
CA PRO A 23 4.90 -2.04 14.00
C PRO A 23 3.66 -1.72 13.15
N PRO A 24 3.10 -2.72 12.44
CA PRO A 24 1.96 -2.49 11.58
C PRO A 24 0.73 -1.98 12.34
N VAL A 25 0.01 -1.05 11.72
CA VAL A 25 -1.23 -0.49 12.30
C VAL A 25 -2.44 -1.39 12.00
N ILE A 26 -2.36 -2.21 10.94
CA ILE A 26 -3.42 -3.16 10.55
C ILE A 26 -2.92 -4.60 10.61
N SER A 27 -3.80 -5.53 10.95
CA SER A 27 -3.48 -6.97 11.08
C SER A 27 -3.04 -7.61 9.76
N GLU A 28 -3.46 -7.01 8.66
CA GLU A 28 -3.23 -7.42 7.28
C GLU A 28 -1.78 -7.18 6.82
N HIS A 29 -1.07 -6.26 7.46
CA HIS A 29 0.34 -5.97 7.20
C HIS A 29 1.26 -6.95 7.94
N THR A 30 1.17 -8.20 7.53
CA THR A 30 2.15 -9.23 7.86
C THR A 30 2.63 -9.87 6.56
N PHE A 31 3.88 -10.35 6.54
CA PHE A 31 4.39 -10.99 5.33
C PHE A 31 3.52 -12.18 4.92
N SER A 32 3.09 -13.00 5.90
CA SER A 32 2.24 -14.17 5.64
C SER A 32 0.92 -13.79 4.97
N ASN A 33 0.23 -12.75 5.46
CA ASN A 33 -1.03 -12.30 4.87
C ASN A 33 -0.82 -11.79 3.44
N LEU A 34 0.15 -10.87 3.27
CA LEU A 34 0.45 -10.30 1.96
C LEU A 34 0.89 -11.37 0.94
N PHE A 35 1.73 -12.31 1.36
CA PHE A 35 2.21 -13.39 0.50
C PHE A 35 1.09 -14.38 0.12
N VAL A 36 0.24 -14.78 1.08
CA VAL A 36 -0.91 -15.65 0.79
C VAL A 36 -1.86 -14.98 -0.19
N TRP A 37 -2.17 -13.70 0.00
CA TRP A 37 -3.03 -12.95 -0.92
C TRP A 37 -2.42 -12.72 -2.29
N SER A 38 -1.08 -12.59 -2.40
CA SER A 38 -0.41 -12.43 -3.70
C SER A 38 -0.73 -13.55 -4.71
N ASN A 39 -1.21 -14.71 -4.23
CA ASN A 39 -1.65 -15.82 -5.08
C ASN A 39 -3.02 -15.60 -5.75
N SER A 40 -3.90 -14.79 -5.16
CA SER A 40 -5.26 -14.53 -5.68
C SER A 40 -5.47 -13.09 -6.12
N ARG A 41 -4.72 -12.14 -5.54
CA ARG A 41 -4.73 -10.72 -5.85
C ARG A 41 -3.27 -10.26 -5.95
N PRO A 42 -2.78 -9.83 -7.12
CA PRO A 42 -1.41 -9.34 -7.25
C PRO A 42 -1.08 -8.29 -6.20
N VAL A 43 -0.07 -8.57 -5.36
CA VAL A 43 0.43 -7.63 -4.35
C VAL A 43 1.78 -7.11 -4.82
N TYR A 44 1.92 -5.80 -4.81
CA TYR A 44 3.16 -5.10 -5.11
C TYR A 44 3.62 -4.32 -3.89
N PHE A 45 4.91 -4.03 -3.83
CA PHE A 45 5.45 -3.17 -2.81
C PHE A 45 6.51 -2.23 -3.38
N ALA A 46 6.73 -1.11 -2.71
CA ALA A 46 7.81 -0.20 -2.99
C ALA A 46 8.45 0.32 -1.70
N GLU A 47 9.74 0.61 -1.75
CA GLU A 47 10.46 1.30 -0.69
C GLU A 47 10.68 2.76 -1.08
N LYS A 48 10.37 3.68 -0.18
CA LYS A 48 10.63 5.10 -0.37
C LYS A 48 10.86 5.75 0.98
N GLU A 49 11.96 6.50 1.11
CA GLU A 49 12.26 7.29 2.31
C GLU A 49 12.11 6.48 3.60
N ASN A 50 12.72 5.28 3.59
CA ASN A 50 12.67 4.35 4.72
C ASN A 50 11.24 3.97 5.15
N SER A 51 10.31 3.99 4.20
CA SER A 51 8.93 3.53 4.35
C SER A 51 8.63 2.45 3.32
N LEU A 52 7.77 1.52 3.71
CA LEU A 52 7.25 0.45 2.87
C LEU A 52 5.82 0.79 2.46
N LEU A 53 5.57 0.74 1.16
CA LEU A 53 4.27 0.94 0.56
C LEU A 53 3.79 -0.37 -0.03
N VAL A 54 2.54 -0.72 0.22
CA VAL A 54 1.91 -1.96 -0.28
C VAL A 54 0.77 -1.57 -1.21
N PHE A 55 0.75 -2.16 -2.40
CA PHE A 55 -0.23 -1.87 -3.43
C PHE A 55 -0.89 -3.16 -3.91
N ILE A 56 -2.13 -3.02 -4.36
CA ILE A 56 -2.85 -4.06 -5.10
C ILE A 56 -3.39 -3.46 -6.39
N ASP A 57 -3.74 -4.31 -7.35
CA ASP A 57 -4.39 -3.86 -8.58
C ASP A 57 -5.82 -3.34 -8.28
N ALA A 58 -6.16 -2.19 -8.87
CA ALA A 58 -7.53 -1.69 -8.87
C ALA A 58 -8.38 -2.56 -9.80
N GLN A 59 -9.21 -3.43 -9.21
CA GLN A 59 -10.20 -4.18 -9.98
C GLN A 59 -11.21 -3.18 -10.56
N ASP A 60 -11.63 -3.41 -11.81
CA ASP A 60 -12.62 -2.60 -12.54
C ASP A 60 -12.19 -1.15 -12.91
N ALA A 61 -10.91 -0.79 -12.77
CA ALA A 61 -10.42 0.51 -13.22
C ALA A 61 -10.36 0.60 -14.77
N PRO A 62 -10.73 1.75 -15.38
CA PRO A 62 -10.71 1.94 -16.83
C PRO A 62 -9.29 1.97 -17.43
N ARG A 63 -8.26 2.05 -16.57
CA ARG A 63 -6.84 2.07 -16.90
C ARG A 63 -6.05 1.24 -15.88
N PRO A 64 -4.84 0.75 -16.21
CA PRO A 64 -3.96 0.11 -15.23
C PRO A 64 -3.69 1.08 -14.09
N ALA A 65 -4.19 0.75 -12.91
CA ALA A 65 -4.09 1.61 -11.76
C ALA A 65 -4.07 0.78 -10.49
N THR A 66 -3.55 1.39 -9.44
CA THR A 66 -3.24 0.70 -8.18
C THR A 66 -4.03 1.29 -7.03
N ILE A 67 -4.29 0.46 -6.03
CA ILE A 67 -4.87 0.85 -4.76
C ILE A 67 -3.78 0.70 -3.70
N LEU A 68 -3.59 1.72 -2.87
CA LEU A 68 -2.75 1.63 -1.68
C LEU A 68 -3.45 0.75 -0.64
N PHE A 69 -2.78 -0.33 -0.23
CA PHE A 69 -3.31 -1.30 0.72
C PHE A 69 -2.77 -1.02 2.12
N GLY A 70 -3.59 -0.39 2.96
CA GLY A 70 -3.22 0.05 4.30
C GLY A 70 -2.34 1.30 4.31
N PRO A 71 -1.95 1.78 5.51
CA PRO A 71 -1.13 2.97 5.63
C PRO A 71 0.32 2.70 5.19
N PRO A 72 1.09 3.72 4.78
CA PRO A 72 2.53 3.58 4.64
C PRO A 72 3.16 3.04 5.93
N VAL A 73 4.01 2.03 5.82
CA VAL A 73 4.74 1.46 6.96
C VAL A 73 6.07 2.17 7.08
N GLY A 74 6.10 3.19 7.93
CA GLY A 74 7.23 4.10 8.07
C GLY A 74 6.76 5.51 8.39
N GLY A 75 7.59 6.51 8.04
CA GLY A 75 7.31 7.92 8.29
C GLY A 75 6.74 8.68 7.10
N LEU A 76 6.58 8.03 5.94
CA LEU A 76 6.13 8.70 4.72
C LEU A 76 4.63 9.06 4.83
N PRO A 77 4.27 10.35 4.74
CA PRO A 77 2.87 10.78 4.76
C PRO A 77 2.09 10.25 3.57
N ILE A 78 0.80 10.00 3.75
CA ILE A 78 -0.05 9.47 2.68
C ILE A 78 -0.24 10.48 1.54
N SER A 79 -0.24 11.77 1.86
CA SER A 79 -0.27 12.87 0.90
C SER A 79 0.93 12.86 -0.05
N GLU A 80 2.11 12.43 0.42
CA GLU A 80 3.29 12.28 -0.43
C GLU A 80 3.18 11.07 -1.35
N VAL A 81 2.60 9.96 -0.88
CA VAL A 81 2.31 8.79 -1.72
C VAL A 81 1.37 9.17 -2.86
N VAL A 82 0.31 9.89 -2.52
CA VAL A 82 -0.65 10.47 -3.46
C VAL A 82 0.06 11.37 -4.48
N ALA A 83 0.89 12.32 -4.04
CA ALA A 83 1.60 13.23 -4.93
C ALA A 83 2.57 12.50 -5.88
N MET A 84 3.20 11.42 -5.42
CA MET A 84 4.12 10.63 -6.24
C MET A 84 3.41 9.73 -7.27
N MET A 85 2.27 9.16 -6.90
CA MET A 85 1.54 8.23 -7.77
C MET A 85 0.62 8.95 -8.74
N GLY A 86 0.06 10.10 -8.33
CA GLY A 86 -0.91 10.87 -9.08
C GLY A 86 -2.01 9.97 -9.65
N ASP A 87 -2.23 10.10 -10.95
CA ASP A 87 -3.17 9.34 -11.75
C ASP A 87 -3.03 7.81 -11.70
N SER A 88 -1.91 7.27 -11.25
CA SER A 88 -1.71 5.82 -11.14
C SER A 88 -2.31 5.22 -9.86
N LEU A 89 -2.80 6.07 -8.95
CA LEU A 89 -3.45 5.69 -7.70
C LEU A 89 -4.95 5.96 -7.78
N GLU A 90 -5.78 4.92 -7.76
CA GLU A 90 -7.25 5.06 -7.76
C GLU A 90 -7.80 5.34 -6.36
N GLY A 91 -7.00 5.06 -5.33
CA GLY A 91 -7.41 5.26 -3.95
C GLY A 91 -6.64 4.40 -2.98
N ALA A 92 -7.21 4.23 -1.80
CA ALA A 92 -6.65 3.40 -0.74
C ALA A 92 -7.76 2.61 -0.03
N ILE A 93 -7.38 1.44 0.49
CA ILE A 93 -8.23 0.61 1.36
C ILE A 93 -7.51 0.26 2.66
N ARG A 94 -8.29 -0.14 3.67
CA ARG A 94 -7.78 -0.54 5.00
C ARG A 94 -6.92 0.55 5.68
N LEU A 95 -7.23 1.83 5.44
CA LEU A 95 -6.63 2.95 6.15
C LEU A 95 -7.28 3.18 7.52
N PRO A 96 -6.50 3.49 8.57
CA PRO A 96 -7.03 4.06 9.81
C PRO A 96 -7.71 5.42 9.58
N ALA A 97 -8.51 5.87 10.55
CA ALA A 97 -9.34 7.07 10.41
C ALA A 97 -8.56 8.35 10.06
N GLU A 98 -7.39 8.57 10.68
CA GLU A 98 -6.59 9.79 10.41
C GLU A 98 -6.02 9.83 8.98
N PRO A 99 -5.24 8.83 8.50
CA PRO A 99 -4.79 8.81 7.11
C PRO A 99 -5.93 8.82 6.08
N ALA A 100 -7.10 8.29 6.43
CA ALA A 100 -8.26 8.29 5.57
C ALA A 100 -8.84 9.70 5.34
N SER A 101 -8.83 10.56 6.38
CA SER A 101 -9.24 11.96 6.23
C SER A 101 -8.31 12.75 5.31
N GLU A 102 -6.99 12.59 5.45
CA GLU A 102 -6.01 13.26 4.58
C GLU A 102 -6.19 12.89 3.11
N LEU A 103 -6.50 11.62 2.83
CA LEU A 103 -6.68 11.13 1.46
C LEU A 103 -7.97 11.68 0.82
N THR A 104 -9.03 11.81 1.63
CA THR A 104 -10.31 12.37 1.20
C THR A 104 -10.17 13.87 0.90
N ASP A 105 -9.46 14.61 1.76
CA ASP A 105 -9.19 16.04 1.55
C ASP A 105 -8.35 16.29 0.28
N ALA A 106 -7.51 15.32 -0.10
CA ALA A 106 -6.73 15.35 -1.35
C ALA A 106 -7.54 14.95 -2.60
N GLY A 107 -8.83 14.62 -2.48
CA GLY A 107 -9.72 14.29 -3.58
C GLY A 107 -9.66 12.83 -4.07
N TYR A 108 -9.05 11.93 -3.30
CA TYR A 108 -8.97 10.50 -3.65
C TYR A 108 -10.08 9.71 -2.97
N ALA A 109 -10.55 8.66 -3.65
CA ALA A 109 -11.60 7.80 -3.12
C ALA A 109 -11.07 6.83 -2.06
N LEU A 110 -11.75 6.76 -0.92
CA LEU A 110 -11.65 5.61 -0.01
C LEU A 110 -12.53 4.51 -0.58
N GLN A 111 -11.91 3.41 -1.02
CA GLN A 111 -12.68 2.30 -1.56
C GLN A 111 -13.15 1.40 -0.41
N PRO A 112 -14.42 0.95 -0.40
CA PRO A 112 -14.87 -0.07 0.54
C PRO A 112 -14.15 -1.38 0.22
N ASP A 113 -13.74 -2.12 1.26
CA ASP A 113 -13.17 -3.45 1.07
C ASP A 113 -14.23 -4.38 0.48
N ARG A 114 -13.94 -4.98 -0.70
CA ARG A 114 -14.84 -5.88 -1.45
C ARG A 114 -14.23 -7.26 -1.64
#